data_AF-A0A3D8QIM5-F1
#
_entry.id   AF-A0A3D8QIM5-F1
#
_cell.length_a   1.000
_cell.length_b   1.000
_cell.length_c   1.000
_cell.angle_alpha   90.00
_cell.angle_beta   90.00
_cell.angle_gamma   90.00
#
_symmetry.space_group_name_H-M   'P 1'
#
loop_
_entity.id
_entity.type
_entity.pdbx_description
1 polymer ?
#
loop_
_entity_poly.entity_id
_entity_poly.type
_entity_poly.pdbx_seq_one_letter_code
_entity_poly.pdbx_strand_id
1 'polypeptide(L)'
;MNKGCWNGWKWYVDFAILGLGHAWYNEPILTKLGFALIELAFCRTLPEIRKDQLHDTIEEKDSDFANLQTATAMLESGRLAREASQVYEDVVRVCIKHHYLGRSSSGPKGLGSKDPSFFDRAEESIIGPLSAEFVKSWAPR
;
A
#
# COMPACT_ATOMS: atom_id res chain seq x y z
N MET A 1 27.79 11.98 -13.77
CA MET A 1 27.53 12.05 -12.30
C MET A 1 26.04 12.13 -12.09
N ASN A 2 25.42 11.11 -11.49
CA ASN A 2 24.15 11.24 -10.77
C ASN A 2 24.00 10.03 -9.84
N LYS A 3 24.65 10.11 -8.68
CA LYS A 3 24.43 9.20 -7.55
C LYS A 3 23.59 9.97 -6.55
N GLY A 4 22.29 9.70 -6.48
CA GLY A 4 21.43 10.43 -5.56
C GLY A 4 19.98 9.97 -5.59
N CYS A 5 19.70 8.69 -5.31
CA CYS A 5 18.33 8.28 -4.97
C CYS A 5 18.20 6.88 -4.33
N TRP A 6 19.10 6.45 -3.44
CA TRP A 6 19.06 5.04 -2.97
C TRP A 6 19.32 4.80 -1.47
N ASN A 7 19.22 5.82 -0.61
CA ASN A 7 19.55 5.66 0.82
C ASN A 7 18.40 5.97 1.81
N GLY A 8 17.25 6.48 1.37
CA GLY A 8 16.12 6.75 2.27
C GLY A 8 15.28 5.51 2.64
N TRP A 9 15.37 4.44 1.84
CA TRP A 9 14.37 3.37 1.83
C TRP A 9 14.82 2.07 2.50
N LYS A 10 16.13 1.92 2.77
CA LYS A 10 16.67 0.72 3.46
C LYS A 10 16.14 0.60 4.89
N TRP A 11 15.95 1.72 5.59
CA TRP A 11 15.34 1.78 6.93
C TRP A 11 13.85 1.40 6.95
N TYR A 12 13.16 1.51 5.81
CA TYR A 12 11.72 1.29 5.68
C TYR A 12 11.35 -0.20 5.63
N VAL A 13 12.30 -1.04 5.20
CA VAL A 13 12.17 -2.50 5.17
C VAL A 13 12.40 -3.08 6.58
N ASP A 14 13.41 -2.57 7.31
CA ASP A 14 13.75 -3.05 8.64
C ASP A 14 12.67 -2.76 9.71
N PHE A 15 11.94 -1.65 9.60
CA PHE A 15 10.86 -1.32 10.55
C PHE A 15 9.54 -2.06 10.26
N ALA A 16 9.29 -2.45 9.00
CA ALA A 16 8.06 -3.12 8.59
C ALA A 16 8.02 -4.59 9.02
N ILE A 17 9.18 -5.28 9.07
CA ILE A 17 9.28 -6.70 9.41
C ILE A 17 8.91 -6.97 10.88
N LEU A 18 9.04 -5.98 11.78
CA LEU A 18 8.74 -6.13 13.21
C LEU A 18 7.30 -5.72 13.62
N GLY A 19 6.51 -5.13 12.72
CA GLY A 19 5.21 -4.50 13.05
C GLY A 19 3.95 -5.18 12.50
N LEU A 20 4.09 -6.27 11.74
CA LEU A 20 3.01 -6.86 10.93
C LEU A 20 1.82 -7.41 11.74
N GLY A 21 1.98 -7.67 13.04
CA GLY A 21 0.91 -8.20 13.89
C GLY A 21 -0.14 -7.18 14.36
N HIS A 22 0.19 -5.87 14.35
CA HIS A 22 -0.61 -4.86 15.08
C HIS A 22 -1.18 -3.73 14.21
N ALA A 23 -0.70 -3.56 12.98
CA ALA A 23 -1.06 -2.41 12.15
C ALA A 23 -2.52 -2.46 11.63
N TRP A 24 -3.01 -3.64 11.22
CA TRP A 24 -4.35 -3.81 10.64
C TRP A 24 -5.49 -3.62 11.64
N TYR A 25 -5.27 -3.95 12.92
CA TYR A 25 -6.26 -3.72 13.99
C TYR A 25 -6.55 -2.24 14.23
N ASN A 26 -5.59 -1.36 13.95
CA ASN A 26 -5.73 0.05 14.25
C ASN A 26 -6.58 0.79 13.22
N GLU A 27 -6.49 0.42 11.93
CA GLU A 27 -7.19 1.11 10.84
C GLU A 27 -7.72 0.12 9.76
N PRO A 28 -8.71 -0.73 10.11
CA PRO A 28 -9.18 -1.80 9.23
C PRO A 28 -9.77 -1.28 7.91
N ILE A 29 -10.32 -0.07 7.89
CA ILE A 29 -10.90 0.55 6.69
C ILE A 29 -9.81 0.92 5.68
N LEU A 30 -8.68 1.48 6.14
CA LEU A 30 -7.56 1.83 5.27
C LEU A 30 -6.91 0.57 4.70
N THR A 31 -6.73 -0.46 5.54
CA THR A 31 -6.22 -1.75 5.08
C THR A 31 -7.12 -2.35 3.99
N LYS A 32 -8.45 -2.35 4.19
CA LYS A 32 -9.42 -2.84 3.20
C LYS A 32 -9.43 -2.02 1.91
N LEU A 33 -9.23 -0.71 2.00
CA LEU A 33 -9.03 0.14 0.82
C LEU A 33 -7.78 -0.28 0.05
N GLY A 34 -6.67 -0.54 0.76
CA GLY A 34 -5.44 -1.07 0.16
C GLY A 34 -5.66 -2.39 -0.56
N PHE A 35 -6.44 -3.30 0.02
CA PHE A 35 -6.82 -4.56 -0.63
C PHE A 35 -7.62 -4.32 -1.91
N ALA A 36 -8.68 -3.51 -1.84
CA ALA A 36 -9.50 -3.20 -3.00
C ALA A 36 -8.68 -2.57 -4.14
N LEU A 37 -7.73 -1.69 -3.83
CA LEU A 37 -6.86 -1.09 -4.82
C LEU A 37 -5.94 -2.12 -5.50
N ILE A 38 -5.44 -3.12 -4.77
CA ILE A 38 -4.69 -4.24 -5.38
C ILE A 38 -5.61 -5.04 -6.30
N GLU A 39 -6.80 -5.38 -5.82
CA GLU A 39 -7.74 -6.20 -6.59
C GLU A 39 -8.17 -5.50 -7.89
N LEU A 40 -8.36 -4.18 -7.84
CA LEU A 40 -8.64 -3.35 -9.01
C LEU A 40 -7.48 -3.36 -10.00
N ALA A 41 -6.24 -3.26 -9.54
CA ALA A 41 -5.07 -3.26 -10.43
C ALA A 41 -4.89 -4.58 -11.17
N PHE A 42 -5.21 -5.71 -10.54
CA PHE A 42 -5.04 -7.05 -11.12
C PHE A 42 -6.34 -7.64 -11.70
N CYS A 43 -7.47 -6.95 -11.56
CA CYS A 43 -8.81 -7.46 -11.89
C CYS A 43 -9.12 -8.83 -11.29
N ARG A 44 -8.57 -9.11 -10.10
CA ARG A 44 -8.63 -10.40 -9.41
C ARG A 44 -8.65 -10.18 -7.91
N THR A 45 -9.29 -11.06 -7.17
CA THR A 45 -9.34 -11.01 -5.71
C THR A 45 -7.99 -11.42 -5.09
N LEU A 46 -7.68 -10.92 -3.89
CA LEU A 46 -6.45 -11.33 -3.16
C LEU A 46 -6.36 -12.85 -2.94
N PRO A 47 -7.45 -13.57 -2.60
CA PRO A 47 -7.44 -15.03 -2.55
C PRO A 47 -7.09 -15.70 -3.88
N GLU A 48 -7.58 -15.18 -5.01
CA GLU A 48 -7.22 -15.72 -6.33
C GLU A 48 -5.76 -15.47 -6.66
N ILE A 49 -5.23 -14.28 -6.33
CA ILE A 49 -3.83 -13.92 -6.52
C ILE A 49 -2.91 -14.80 -5.64
N ARG A 50 -3.39 -15.17 -4.45
CA ARG A 50 -2.69 -16.06 -3.50
C ARG A 50 -2.61 -17.49 -4.01
N LYS A 51 -3.69 -18.03 -4.60
CA LYS A 51 -3.73 -19.40 -5.16
C LYS A 51 -2.69 -19.61 -6.27
N ASP A 52 -2.36 -18.58 -7.03
CA ASP A 52 -1.31 -18.65 -8.06
C ASP A 52 0.12 -18.69 -7.48
N GLN A 53 0.29 -18.33 -6.20
CA GLN A 53 1.60 -18.19 -5.55
C GLN A 53 1.89 -19.31 -4.55
N LEU A 54 0.86 -19.82 -3.87
CA LEU A 54 0.98 -20.86 -2.86
C LEU A 54 0.24 -22.10 -3.35
N HIS A 55 1.01 -23.14 -3.67
CA HIS A 55 0.49 -24.44 -4.08
C HIS A 55 -0.19 -25.21 -2.93
N ASP A 56 -0.02 -24.74 -1.69
CA ASP A 56 -0.56 -25.36 -0.49
C ASP A 56 -1.66 -24.50 0.17
N THR A 57 -2.82 -25.11 0.31
CA THR A 57 -3.98 -24.64 1.06
C THR A 57 -3.65 -24.54 2.55
N ILE A 58 -3.18 -23.37 2.98
CA ILE A 58 -3.24 -23.00 4.40
C ILE A 58 -4.72 -22.86 4.74
N GLU A 59 -5.22 -23.69 5.66
CA GLU A 59 -6.55 -23.50 6.25
C GLU A 59 -6.59 -22.14 6.97
N GLU A 60 -7.18 -21.15 6.30
CA GLU A 60 -7.25 -19.77 6.76
C GLU A 60 -8.23 -19.65 7.93
N LYS A 61 -7.71 -19.67 9.16
CA LYS A 61 -8.49 -19.26 10.34
C LYS A 61 -8.75 -17.74 10.39
N ASP A 62 -8.03 -16.95 9.59
CA ASP A 62 -8.22 -15.50 9.48
C ASP A 62 -7.93 -15.01 8.04
N SER A 63 -9.01 -14.75 7.29
CA SER A 63 -8.93 -14.31 5.89
C SER A 63 -8.30 -12.92 5.74
N ASP A 64 -8.54 -12.02 6.70
CA ASP A 64 -8.00 -10.66 6.65
C ASP A 64 -6.48 -10.67 6.86
N PHE A 65 -6.00 -11.52 7.77
CA PHE A 65 -4.56 -11.73 7.96
C PHE A 65 -3.88 -12.33 6.73
N ALA A 66 -4.51 -13.33 6.09
CA ALA A 66 -3.96 -13.92 4.86
C ALA A 66 -3.94 -12.92 3.69
N ASN A 67 -4.97 -12.08 3.59
CA ASN A 67 -5.02 -10.98 2.62
C ASN A 67 -3.95 -9.93 2.89
N LEU A 68 -3.69 -9.61 4.17
CA LEU A 68 -2.61 -8.69 4.56
C LEU A 68 -1.23 -9.23 4.16
N GLN A 69 -0.95 -10.51 4.40
CA GLN A 69 0.30 -11.14 3.97
C GLN A 69 0.46 -11.10 2.45
N THR A 70 -0.61 -11.43 1.73
CA THR A 70 -0.62 -11.41 0.27
C THR A 70 -0.33 -10.00 -0.26
N ALA A 71 -1.04 -9.00 0.25
CA ALA A 71 -0.84 -7.60 -0.10
C ALA A 71 0.59 -7.13 0.20
N THR A 72 1.13 -7.50 1.36
CA THR A 72 2.50 -7.15 1.75
C THR A 72 3.52 -7.76 0.80
N ALA A 73 3.41 -9.06 0.49
CA ALA A 73 4.30 -9.73 -0.45
C ALA A 73 4.25 -9.10 -1.86
N MET A 74 3.08 -8.63 -2.29
CA MET A 74 2.93 -7.91 -3.56
C MET A 74 3.64 -6.55 -3.57
N LEU A 75 3.57 -5.81 -2.46
CA LEU A 75 4.26 -4.53 -2.29
C LEU A 75 5.78 -4.68 -2.17
N GLU A 76 6.26 -5.79 -1.58
CA GLU A 76 7.69 -6.07 -1.43
C GLU A 76 8.33 -6.56 -2.73
N SER A 77 7.58 -7.33 -3.52
CA SER A 77 8.04 -7.82 -4.83
C SER A 77 7.98 -6.77 -5.94
N GLY A 78 7.43 -5.58 -5.68
CA GLY A 78 7.25 -4.52 -6.68
C GLY A 78 6.29 -4.90 -7.82
N ARG A 79 5.47 -5.94 -7.61
CA ARG A 79 4.55 -6.44 -8.64
C ARG A 79 3.47 -5.42 -8.97
N LEU A 80 2.99 -4.69 -7.96
CA LEU A 80 1.95 -3.67 -8.16
C LEU A 80 2.49 -2.48 -8.94
N ALA A 81 3.72 -2.03 -8.68
CA ALA A 81 4.36 -0.97 -9.46
C ALA A 81 4.56 -1.36 -10.93
N ARG A 82 4.83 -2.65 -11.20
CA ARG A 82 4.95 -3.18 -12.57
C ARG A 82 3.62 -3.28 -13.30
N GLU A 83 2.53 -3.59 -12.60
CA GLU A 83 1.20 -3.73 -13.19
C GLU A 83 0.53 -2.37 -13.43
N ALA A 84 0.61 -1.46 -12.46
CA ALA A 84 -0.07 -0.17 -12.51
C ALA A 84 0.95 0.99 -12.65
N SER A 85 1.52 1.44 -11.53
CA SER A 85 2.59 2.45 -11.49
C SER A 85 3.23 2.49 -10.10
N GLN A 86 4.42 3.09 -10.00
CA GLN A 86 5.07 3.29 -8.69
C GLN A 86 4.21 4.17 -7.76
N VAL A 87 3.56 5.20 -8.32
CA VAL A 87 2.68 6.09 -7.54
C VAL A 87 1.49 5.32 -6.99
N TYR A 88 0.89 4.45 -7.80
CA TYR A 88 -0.21 3.60 -7.36
C TYR A 88 0.22 2.65 -6.24
N GLU A 89 1.39 2.01 -6.39
CA GLU A 89 1.95 1.15 -5.35
C GLU A 89 2.23 1.91 -4.05
N ASP A 90 2.73 3.13 -4.13
CA ASP A 90 3.00 3.97 -2.96
C ASP A 90 1.70 4.30 -2.22
N VAL A 91 0.61 4.61 -2.93
CA VAL A 91 -0.72 4.82 -2.33
C VAL A 91 -1.20 3.56 -1.61
N VAL A 92 -1.11 2.40 -2.25
CA VAL A 92 -1.51 1.13 -1.62
C VAL A 92 -0.66 0.86 -0.39
N ARG A 93 0.65 1.15 -0.43
CA ARG A 93 1.54 1.01 0.72
C ARG A 93 1.11 1.91 1.88
N VAL A 94 0.68 3.15 1.62
CA VAL A 94 0.12 4.04 2.64
C VAL A 94 -1.14 3.43 3.26
N CYS A 95 -2.03 2.88 2.43
CA CYS A 95 -3.27 2.24 2.88
C CYS A 95 -3.02 1.01 3.77
N ILE A 96 -2.02 0.18 3.42
CA ILE A 96 -1.70 -1.05 4.16
C ILE A 96 -0.86 -0.79 5.42
N LYS A 97 0.10 0.14 5.34
CA LYS A 97 1.02 0.44 6.46
C LYS A 97 0.51 1.55 7.39
N HIS A 98 -0.53 2.28 6.99
CA HIS A 98 -1.09 3.43 7.73
C HIS A 98 -0.07 4.54 8.00
N HIS A 99 0.95 4.67 7.15
CA HIS A 99 1.99 5.69 7.26
C HIS A 99 2.34 6.24 5.89
N TYR A 100 2.69 7.53 5.84
CA TYR A 100 3.07 8.20 4.61
C TYR A 100 4.19 9.23 4.84
N LEU A 101 4.88 9.61 3.77
CA LEU A 101 5.83 10.72 3.77
C LEU A 101 5.09 11.99 3.33
N GLY A 102 4.84 12.90 4.26
CA GLY A 102 4.24 14.19 3.93
C GLY A 102 5.20 15.06 3.12
N ARG A 103 4.63 15.90 2.25
CA ARG A 103 5.36 16.75 1.28
C ARG A 103 6.39 17.68 1.91
N SER A 104 6.19 18.03 3.18
CA SER A 104 7.03 18.98 3.93
C SER A 104 7.59 18.40 5.23
N SER A 105 7.45 17.09 5.48
CA SER A 105 7.93 16.47 6.72
C SER A 105 9.22 15.68 6.52
N SER A 106 10.13 15.82 7.50
CA SER A 106 11.38 15.06 7.57
C SER A 106 11.21 13.60 8.00
N GLY A 107 9.99 13.13 8.23
CA GLY A 107 9.73 11.77 8.72
C GLY A 107 8.32 11.25 8.39
N PRO A 108 8.10 9.94 8.59
CA PRO A 108 6.81 9.30 8.33
C PRO A 108 5.75 9.80 9.31
N LYS A 109 4.57 10.10 8.79
CA LYS A 109 3.38 10.45 9.57
C LYS A 109 2.42 9.28 9.59
N GLY A 110 1.78 9.06 10.73
CA GLY A 110 0.65 8.14 10.84
C GLY A 110 -0.58 8.69 10.11
N LEU A 111 -1.28 7.80 9.42
CA LEU A 111 -2.57 8.03 8.82
C LEU A 111 -3.59 7.23 9.64
N GLY A 112 -4.24 7.90 10.59
CA GLY A 112 -5.24 7.30 11.46
C GLY A 112 -6.58 8.01 11.34
N SER A 113 -7.68 7.26 11.25
CA SER A 113 -9.04 7.78 11.08
C SER A 113 -9.51 8.64 12.26
N LYS A 114 -8.88 8.48 13.43
CA LYS A 114 -9.17 9.26 14.63
C LYS A 114 -8.43 10.59 14.69
N ASP A 115 -7.48 10.85 13.80
CA ASP A 115 -6.75 12.11 13.74
C ASP A 115 -7.66 13.21 13.13
N PRO A 116 -7.81 14.39 13.75
CA PRO A 116 -8.61 15.48 13.19
C PRO A 116 -8.18 15.91 11.78
N SER A 117 -6.91 15.71 11.43
CA SER A 117 -6.35 16.00 10.12
C SER A 117 -6.42 14.81 9.15
N PHE A 118 -7.15 13.74 9.50
CA PHE A 118 -7.22 12.53 8.68
C PHE A 118 -7.59 12.81 7.23
N PHE A 119 -8.63 13.62 6.99
CA PHE A 119 -9.09 13.92 5.63
C PHE A 119 -8.02 14.67 4.81
N ASP A 120 -7.40 15.71 5.38
CA ASP A 120 -6.32 16.44 4.70
C ASP A 120 -5.14 15.52 4.37
N ARG A 121 -4.78 14.62 5.29
CA ARG A 121 -3.68 13.66 5.09
C ARG A 121 -4.04 12.58 4.08
N ALA A 122 -5.27 12.09 4.09
CA ALA A 122 -5.76 11.13 3.10
C ALA A 122 -5.85 11.79 1.71
N GLU A 123 -6.22 13.06 1.63
CA GLU A 123 -6.21 13.82 0.39
C GLU A 123 -4.79 13.98 -0.16
N GLU A 124 -3.83 14.35 0.69
CA GLU A 124 -2.42 14.48 0.32
C GLU A 124 -1.79 13.15 -0.12
N SER A 125 -2.08 12.05 0.59
CA SER A 125 -1.33 10.79 0.48
C SER A 125 -2.02 9.70 -0.35
N ILE A 126 -3.33 9.79 -0.55
CA ILE A 126 -4.14 8.77 -1.25
C ILE A 126 -4.88 9.40 -2.42
N ILE A 127 -5.80 10.33 -2.15
CA ILE A 127 -6.76 10.82 -3.15
C ILE A 127 -6.05 11.66 -4.23
N GLY A 128 -5.20 12.60 -3.83
CA GLY A 128 -4.45 13.46 -4.73
C GLY A 128 -3.57 12.66 -5.71
N PRO A 129 -2.72 11.75 -5.22
CA PRO A 129 -1.90 10.91 -6.08
C PRO A 129 -2.73 10.02 -7.03
N LEU A 130 -3.80 9.38 -6.56
CA LEU A 130 -4.68 8.56 -7.42
C LEU A 130 -5.36 9.40 -8.50
N SER A 131 -5.87 10.58 -8.13
CA SER A 131 -6.53 11.49 -9.07
C SER A 131 -5.55 11.97 -10.15
N ALA A 132 -4.31 12.28 -9.77
CA ALA A 132 -3.28 12.67 -10.72
C ALA A 132 -2.92 11.54 -11.70
N GLU A 133 -2.83 10.30 -11.24
CA GLU A 133 -2.59 9.13 -12.11
C GLU A 133 -3.77 8.86 -13.06
N PHE A 134 -5.01 9.00 -12.57
CA PHE A 134 -6.19 8.87 -13.43
C PHE A 134 -6.21 9.93 -14.54
N VAL A 135 -5.94 11.19 -14.21
CA VAL A 135 -5.88 12.27 -15.21
C VAL A 135 -4.80 12.01 -16.26
N LYS A 136 -3.61 11.53 -15.87
CA LYS A 136 -2.54 11.19 -16.82
C LYS A 136 -2.91 10.05 -17.78
N SER A 137 -3.64 9.05 -17.28
CA SER A 137 -3.98 7.85 -18.06
C SER A 137 -5.18 8.08 -18.99
N TRP A 138 -6.05 9.04 -18.68
CA TRP A 138 -7.28 9.33 -19.44
C TRP A 138 -7.25 10.64 -20.25
N ALA A 139 -6.24 11.50 -20.07
CA ALA A 139 -6.09 12.67 -20.94
C ALA A 139 -5.82 12.21 -22.39
N PRO A 140 -6.59 12.69 -23.38
CA PRO A 140 -6.32 12.38 -24.77
C PRO A 140 -4.92 12.90 -25.13
N ARG A 141 -4.13 12.04 -25.77
CA ARG A 141 -2.86 12.46 -26.39
C ARG A 141 -3.11 13.46 -27.51
#